data_AF-A0A9W8YP37-F1
#
_entry.id   AF-A0A9W8YP37-F1
#
_cell.length_a   1.000
_cell.length_b   1.000
_cell.length_c   1.000
_cell.angle_alpha   90.00
_cell.angle_beta   90.00
_cell.angle_gamma   90.00
#
_symmetry.space_group_name_H-M   'P 1'
#
loop_
_entity.id
_entity.type
_entity.pdbx_description
1 polymer ?
#
loop_
_entity_poly.entity_id
_entity_poly.type
_entity_poly.pdbx_seq_one_letter_code
_entity_poly.pdbx_strand_id
1 'polypeptide(L)'
;MVFWMNALIRVLYATEDYIVGQILRSPGFHHAVRRIHRRVQDHKYGRDPNEPLRPGEATELGGSKDNGGFMKHFLEELRNQARGRPTDVPPPPRGPQQPRK
;
A
#
# COMPACT_ATOMS: atom_id res chain seq x y z
N MET A 1 10.00 -16.51 40.03
CA MET A 1 9.33 -16.66 38.71
C MET A 1 8.18 -15.68 38.50
N VAL A 2 7.19 -15.59 39.40
CA VAL A 2 5.97 -14.77 39.22
C VAL A 2 6.25 -13.27 38.97
N PHE A 3 7.27 -12.71 39.63
CA PHE A 3 7.67 -11.31 39.44
C PHE A 3 8.16 -11.01 38.02
N TRP A 4 8.94 -11.92 37.44
CA TRP A 4 9.46 -11.82 36.07
C TRP A 4 8.35 -11.99 35.03
N MET A 5 7.40 -12.90 35.27
CA MET A 5 6.21 -13.06 34.44
C MET A 5 5.34 -11.78 34.43
N ASN A 6 5.12 -11.17 35.60
CA ASN A 6 4.34 -9.94 35.70
C ASN A 6 5.03 -8.77 34.98
N ALA A 7 6.35 -8.64 35.10
CA ALA A 7 7.11 -7.65 34.36
C ALA A 7 7.02 -7.88 32.82
N LEU A 8 7.14 -9.13 32.37
CA LEU A 8 7.01 -9.48 30.95
C LEU A 8 5.62 -9.13 30.41
N ILE A 9 4.56 -9.47 31.14
CA ILE A 9 3.17 -9.15 30.76
C ILE A 9 2.97 -7.65 30.63
N ARG A 10 3.50 -6.85 31.58
CA ARG A 10 3.42 -5.38 31.52
C ARG A 10 4.16 -4.80 30.31
N VAL A 11 5.32 -5.36 29.96
CA VAL A 11 6.08 -4.92 28.78
C VAL A 11 5.32 -5.25 27.49
N LEU A 12 4.68 -6.42 27.42
CA LEU A 12 3.85 -6.79 26.26
C LEU A 12 2.68 -5.82 26.08
N TYR A 13 1.93 -5.53 27.15
CA TYR A 13 0.82 -4.56 27.09
C TYR A 13 1.28 -3.15 26.71
N ALA A 14 2.39 -2.67 27.28
CA ALA A 14 2.93 -1.36 26.92
C ALA A 14 3.37 -1.30 25.44
N THR A 15 3.90 -2.40 24.91
CA THR A 15 4.29 -2.51 23.51
C THR A 15 3.07 -2.55 22.59
N GLU A 16 2.03 -3.29 22.97
CA GLU A 16 0.75 -3.35 22.28
C GLU A 16 0.11 -1.95 22.20
N ASP A 17 -0.03 -1.26 23.33
CA ASP A 17 -0.59 0.09 23.38
C ASP A 17 0.20 1.08 22.52
N TYR A 18 1.53 0.97 22.51
CA TYR A 18 2.38 1.80 21.67
C TYR A 18 2.15 1.55 20.18
N ILE A 19 2.09 0.28 19.76
CA ILE A 19 1.84 -0.10 18.36
C ILE A 19 0.43 0.31 17.93
N VAL A 20 -0.57 0.03 18.75
CA VAL A 20 -1.97 0.41 18.49
C VAL A 20 -2.10 1.93 18.37
N GLY A 21 -1.50 2.67 19.30
CA GLY A 21 -1.48 4.13 19.26
C GLY A 21 -0.83 4.66 17.98
N GLN A 22 0.24 4.02 17.50
CA GLN A 22 0.91 4.44 16.28
C GLN A 22 0.10 4.11 15.01
N ILE A 23 -0.53 2.95 14.96
CA ILE A 23 -1.41 2.56 13.85
C ILE A 23 -2.61 3.51 13.76
N LEU A 24 -3.24 3.82 14.89
CA LEU A 24 -4.39 4.72 14.97
C LEU A 24 -4.04 6.17 14.65
N ARG A 25 -2.81 6.62 14.91
CA ARG A 25 -2.34 7.96 14.50
C ARG A 25 -1.99 8.02 13.01
N SER A 26 -1.74 6.88 12.36
CA SER A 26 -1.35 6.86 10.96
C SER A 26 -2.57 7.16 10.05
N PRO A 27 -2.49 8.22 9.20
CA PRO A 27 -3.57 8.52 8.26
C PRO A 27 -3.78 7.38 7.24
N GLY A 28 -2.69 6.69 6.88
CA GLY A 28 -2.73 5.56 5.96
C GLY A 28 -3.59 4.39 6.45
N PHE A 29 -3.56 4.09 7.74
CA PHE A 29 -4.42 3.05 8.32
C PHE A 29 -5.89 3.39 8.16
N HIS A 30 -6.28 4.64 8.45
CA HIS A 30 -7.65 5.10 8.25
C HIS A 30 -8.09 5.04 6.79
N HIS A 31 -7.21 5.41 5.85
CA HIS A 31 -7.48 5.28 4.42
C HIS A 31 -7.64 3.82 3.98
N ALA A 32 -6.82 2.90 4.52
CA ALA A 32 -6.92 1.47 4.24
C ALA A 32 -8.21 0.87 4.79
N VAL A 33 -8.56 1.15 6.04
CA VAL A 33 -9.81 0.73 6.67
C VAL A 33 -11.00 1.26 5.87
N ARG A 34 -10.99 2.54 5.48
CA ARG A 34 -12.04 3.12 4.62
C ARG A 34 -12.16 2.38 3.28
N ARG A 35 -11.05 1.96 2.67
CA ARG A 35 -11.06 1.20 1.40
C ARG A 35 -11.66 -0.19 1.56
N ILE A 36 -11.32 -0.88 2.65
CA ILE A 36 -11.84 -2.22 2.97
C ILE A 36 -13.32 -2.14 3.30
N HIS A 37 -13.71 -1.20 4.16
CA HIS A 37 -15.11 -0.97 4.53
C HIS A 37 -15.96 -0.72 3.29
N ARG A 38 -15.51 0.16 2.38
CA ARG A 38 -16.20 0.38 1.10
C ARG A 38 -16.34 -0.92 0.30
N ARG A 39 -15.26 -1.70 0.12
CA ARG A 39 -15.35 -2.98 -0.61
C ARG A 39 -16.36 -3.96 -0.01
N VAL A 40 -16.41 -4.06 1.31
CA VAL A 40 -17.36 -4.94 2.01
C VAL A 40 -18.79 -4.43 1.84
N GLN A 41 -18.98 -3.11 1.96
CA GLN A 41 -20.27 -2.45 1.76
C GLN A 41 -20.78 -2.67 0.33
N ASP A 42 -19.93 -2.43 -0.67
CA ASP A 42 -20.24 -2.64 -2.10
C ASP A 42 -20.61 -4.10 -2.38
N HIS A 43 -19.91 -5.04 -1.73
CA HIS A 43 -20.17 -6.47 -1.89
C HIS A 43 -21.50 -6.92 -1.27
N LYS A 44 -21.86 -6.36 -0.11
CA LYS A 44 -23.05 -6.76 0.64
C LYS A 44 -24.33 -6.06 0.20
N TYR A 45 -24.24 -4.77 -0.15
CA TYR A 45 -25.40 -3.93 -0.44
C TYR A 45 -25.47 -3.50 -1.92
N GLY A 46 -24.48 -3.86 -2.72
CA GLY A 46 -24.35 -3.35 -4.07
C GLY A 46 -23.73 -1.95 -4.10
N ARG A 47 -23.43 -1.48 -5.30
CA ARG A 47 -22.80 -0.18 -5.52
C ARG A 47 -23.83 0.94 -5.51
N ASP A 48 -23.51 2.05 -4.85
CA ASP A 48 -24.35 3.24 -4.90
C ASP A 48 -24.37 3.80 -6.35
N PRO A 49 -25.56 3.92 -6.98
CA PRO A 49 -25.67 4.40 -8.36
C PRO A 49 -25.25 5.87 -8.54
N ASN A 50 -25.09 6.64 -7.46
CA ASN A 50 -24.71 8.05 -7.51
C ASN A 50 -23.23 8.30 -7.18
N GLU A 51 -22.45 7.28 -6.81
CA GLU A 51 -21.02 7.46 -6.53
C GLU A 51 -20.24 7.60 -7.85
N PRO A 52 -19.43 8.66 -8.03
CA PRO A 52 -18.58 8.79 -9.22
C PRO A 52 -17.67 7.57 -9.40
N LEU A 53 -17.49 7.15 -10.65
CA LEU A 53 -16.70 5.98 -11.04
C LEU A 53 -15.32 6.01 -10.36
N ARG A 54 -14.92 4.91 -9.73
CA ARG A 54 -13.61 4.88 -9.06
C ARG A 54 -12.52 4.80 -10.12
N PRO A 55 -11.32 5.32 -9.82
CA PRO A 55 -10.14 5.06 -10.65
C PRO A 55 -9.99 3.55 -10.88
N GLY A 56 -10.17 3.11 -12.13
CA GLY A 56 -10.13 1.70 -12.54
C GLY A 56 -11.47 1.07 -12.97
N GLU A 57 -12.61 1.75 -12.84
CA GLU A 57 -13.93 1.17 -13.18
C GLU A 57 -14.55 1.74 -14.47
N ALA A 58 -13.91 2.73 -15.11
CA ALA A 58 -14.31 3.24 -16.43
C ALA A 58 -13.12 3.61 -17.34
N THR A 59 -11.89 3.19 -17.02
CA THR A 59 -10.72 3.42 -17.87
C THR A 59 -10.05 2.10 -18.19
N GLU A 60 -10.75 1.26 -18.94
CA GLU A 60 -10.13 0.27 -19.80
C GLU A 60 -10.25 0.75 -21.27
N LEU A 61 -9.79 1.98 -21.53
CA LEU A 61 -9.30 2.32 -22.87
C LEU A 61 -7.88 1.76 -22.93
N GLY A 62 -7.72 0.72 -23.76
CA GLY A 62 -6.63 -0.26 -23.78
C GLY A 62 -5.24 0.27 -23.42
N GLY A 63 -4.58 -0.42 -22.48
CA GLY A 63 -3.12 -0.31 -22.30
C GLY A 63 -2.57 -0.53 -20.89
N SER A 64 -3.40 -0.65 -19.85
CA SER A 64 -2.88 -0.70 -18.46
C SER A 64 -2.57 -2.13 -17.99
N LYS A 65 -1.60 -2.78 -18.63
CA LYS A 65 -1.08 -4.11 -18.28
C LYS A 65 0.02 -4.04 -17.19
N ASP A 66 -0.03 -3.09 -16.25
CA ASP A 66 1.14 -2.86 -15.38
C ASP A 66 0.88 -2.45 -13.92
N ASN A 67 -0.28 -2.80 -13.36
CA ASN A 67 -0.50 -2.61 -11.91
C ASN A 67 0.27 -3.62 -11.04
N GLY A 68 0.85 -4.66 -11.63
CA GLY A 68 1.64 -5.69 -10.93
C GLY A 68 3.15 -5.41 -10.89
N GLY A 69 3.69 -4.61 -11.81
CA GLY A 69 5.12 -4.34 -11.91
C GLY A 69 5.62 -3.44 -10.77
N PHE A 70 4.93 -2.32 -10.54
CA PHE A 70 5.38 -1.31 -9.57
C PHE A 70 5.59 -1.86 -8.15
N MET A 71 4.61 -2.59 -7.59
CA MET A 71 4.73 -3.10 -6.22
C MET A 71 5.81 -4.18 -6.07
N LYS A 72 6.00 -5.01 -7.10
CA LYS A 72 7.08 -6.00 -7.14
C LYS A 72 8.45 -5.30 -7.13
N HIS A 73 8.64 -4.31 -8.00
CA HIS A 73 9.88 -3.54 -8.06
C HIS A 73 10.12 -2.70 -6.79
N PHE A 74 9.08 -2.14 -6.19
CA PHE A 74 9.17 -1.39 -4.94
C PHE A 74 9.62 -2.28 -3.76
N LEU A 75 9.05 -3.48 -3.62
CA LEU A 75 9.46 -4.45 -2.59
C LEU A 75 10.87 -4.99 -2.85
N GLU A 76 11.22 -5.21 -4.11
CA GLU A 76 12.55 -5.65 -4.51
C GLU A 76 13.61 -4.60 -4.19
N GLU A 77 13.32 -3.32 -4.44
CA GLU A 77 14.21 -2.20 -4.11
C GLU A 77 14.36 -2.00 -2.60
N LEU A 78 13.28 -2.07 -1.82
CA LEU A 78 13.36 -2.03 -0.35
C LEU A 78 14.25 -3.14 0.22
N ARG A 79 14.13 -4.36 -0.33
CA ARG A 79 14.98 -5.50 0.03
C ARG A 79 16.43 -5.28 -0.38
N ASN A 80 16.66 -4.71 -1.55
CA ASN A 80 18.00 -4.45 -2.09
C ASN A 80 18.71 -3.33 -1.31
N GLN A 81 17.98 -2.30 -0.85
CA GLN A 81 18.48 -1.27 0.06
C GLN A 81 18.82 -1.83 1.44
N ALA A 82 17.97 -2.70 2.00
CA ALA A 82 18.28 -3.39 3.26
C ALA A 82 19.52 -4.29 3.17
N ARG A 83 19.85 -4.78 1.98
CA ARG A 83 21.06 -5.59 1.69
C ARG A 83 22.28 -4.76 1.29
N GLY A 84 22.16 -3.43 1.21
CA GLY A 84 23.25 -2.52 0.87
C GLY A 84 23.71 -2.58 -0.60
N ARG A 85 22.85 -3.06 -1.52
CA ARG A 85 23.13 -3.11 -2.96
C ARG A 85 21.94 -2.52 -3.75
N PRO A 86 21.84 -1.20 -3.89
CA PRO A 86 20.81 -0.59 -4.74
C PRO A 86 20.97 -1.06 -6.19
N THR A 87 19.86 -1.21 -6.92
CA THR A 87 19.88 -1.68 -8.32
C THR A 87 20.09 -0.50 -9.26
N ASP A 88 21.07 -0.57 -10.17
CA ASP A 88 21.25 0.43 -11.23
C ASP A 88 20.07 0.40 -12.21
N VAL A 89 19.24 1.42 -12.17
CA VAL A 89 18.12 1.57 -13.11
C VAL A 89 18.67 1.94 -14.50
N PRO A 90 18.35 1.17 -15.56
CA PRO A 90 18.73 1.54 -16.92
C PRO A 90 18.05 2.86 -17.30
N PRO A 91 18.69 3.70 -18.14
CA PRO A 91 18.13 4.99 -18.55
C PRO A 91 16.78 4.78 -19.26
N PRO A 92 15.83 5.72 -19.08
CA PRO A 92 14.51 5.59 -19.68
C PRO A 92 14.62 5.48 -21.21
N PRO A 93 13.73 4.70 -21.87
CA PRO A 93 13.71 4.60 -23.32
C PRO A 93 13.58 5.98 -23.95
N ARG A 94 14.38 6.28 -24.98
CA ARG A 94 14.27 7.54 -25.73
C ARG A 94 12.83 7.68 -26.23
N GLY A 95 12.16 8.77 -25.82
CA GLY A 95 10.81 9.09 -26.26
C GLY A 95 10.71 9.19 -27.80
N PRO A 96 9.48 9.11 -28.34
CA PRO A 96 9.26 9.09 -29.79
C PRO A 96 9.91 10.31 -30.46
N GLN A 97 10.75 10.06 -31.46
CA GLN A 97 11.38 11.10 -32.26
C GLN A 97 10.28 11.92 -32.95
N GLN A 98 10.15 13.20 -32.58
CA GLN A 98 9.27 14.11 -33.31
C GLN A 98 9.78 14.22 -34.75
N PRO A 99 8.91 14.07 -35.77
CA PRO A 99 9.32 14.27 -37.15
C PRO A 99 9.73 15.73 -37.32
N ARG A 100 10.97 15.95 -37.77
CA ARG A 100 11.46 17.27 -38.14
C ARG A 100 10.60 17.80 -39.31
N LYS A 101 10.09 19.01 -39.14
CA LYS A 101 9.48 19.80 -40.21
C LYS A 101 10.55 20.29 -41.19
#